data_AF-A0A530QQY9-F1
#
_entry.id   AF-A0A530QQY9-F1
#
_cell.length_a   1.000
_cell.length_b   1.000
_cell.length_c   1.000
_cell.angle_alpha   90.00
_cell.angle_beta   90.00
_cell.angle_gamma   90.00
#
_symmetry.space_group_name_H-M   'P 1'
#
loop_
_entity.id
_entity.type
_entity.pdbx_description
1 polymer ?
#
loop_
_entity_poly.entity_id
_entity_poly.type
_entity_poly.pdbx_seq_one_letter_code
_entity_poly.pdbx_strand_id
1 'polypeptide(L)'
;MTDVSSEIEREQSNTVAKGPFQRFLRIIGPGFITGASDDDPSGIGTYSQAGAQLGFNIGWTMLFTFPLMAAIQEIAARIGRTTGKGISGNLSRYYPAPLLYLVVVLLFSANVINIGADLSAMADALNLLIGGPSWVYV
;
A
#
# COMPACT_ATOMS: atom_id res chain seq x y z
N MET A 1 41.33 -1.99 -19.96
CA MET A 1 40.12 -2.85 -19.83
C MET A 1 39.99 -3.46 -18.42
N THR A 2 40.88 -3.11 -17.48
CA THR A 2 40.86 -3.51 -16.06
C THR A 2 40.25 -2.44 -15.15
N ASP A 3 40.35 -1.15 -15.51
CA ASP A 3 39.85 -0.05 -14.67
C ASP A 3 38.32 0.00 -14.60
N VAL A 4 37.62 -0.16 -15.72
CA VAL A 4 36.15 -0.15 -15.77
C VAL A 4 35.54 -1.28 -14.94
N SER A 5 36.13 -2.49 -14.98
CA SER A 5 35.69 -3.60 -14.16
C SER A 5 35.89 -3.33 -12.66
N SER A 6 37.00 -2.67 -12.30
CA SER A 6 37.27 -2.28 -10.92
C SER A 6 36.40 -1.13 -10.41
N GLU A 7 35.95 -0.24 -11.30
CA GLU A 7 35.04 0.86 -11.00
C GLU A 7 33.61 0.33 -10.80
N ILE A 8 33.18 -0.59 -11.65
CA ILE A 8 31.90 -1.32 -11.51
C ILE A 8 31.89 -2.15 -10.22
N GLU A 9 32.99 -2.83 -9.88
CA GLU A 9 33.10 -3.56 -8.60
C GLU A 9 33.05 -2.62 -7.38
N ARG A 10 33.65 -1.42 -7.46
CA ARG A 10 33.59 -0.40 -6.40
C ARG A 10 32.21 0.24 -6.25
N GLU A 11 31.51 0.47 -7.36
CA GLU A 11 30.15 1.03 -7.35
C GLU A 11 29.13 -0.01 -6.84
N GLN A 12 29.30 -1.29 -7.21
CA GLN A 12 28.50 -2.38 -6.67
C GLN A 12 28.79 -2.66 -5.19
N SER A 13 30.06 -2.56 -4.74
CA SER A 13 30.43 -2.66 -3.32
C SER A 13 29.79 -1.58 -2.45
N ASN A 14 29.57 -0.37 -3.00
CA ASN A 14 28.91 0.74 -2.31
C ASN A 14 27.39 0.56 -2.10
N THR A 15 26.77 -0.46 -2.72
CA THR A 15 25.34 -0.81 -2.50
C THR A 15 25.14 -1.88 -1.42
N VAL A 16 26.23 -2.39 -0.83
CA VAL A 16 26.17 -3.28 0.33
C VAL A 16 25.74 -2.45 1.54
N ALA A 17 24.53 -2.69 2.04
CA ALA A 17 23.94 -1.97 3.17
C ALA A 17 24.98 -1.77 4.30
N LYS A 18 25.24 -0.52 4.66
CA LYS A 18 26.16 -0.09 5.72
C LYS A 18 25.53 -0.43 7.08
N GLY A 19 25.64 -1.70 7.47
CA GLY A 19 25.30 -2.19 8.81
C GLY A 19 23.96 -2.95 8.94
N PRO A 20 23.78 -3.69 10.04
CA PRO A 20 22.60 -4.54 10.28
C PRO A 20 21.29 -3.76 10.31
N PHE A 21 21.33 -2.49 10.75
CA PHE A 21 20.17 -1.61 10.81
C PHE A 21 19.64 -1.23 9.42
N GLN A 22 20.52 -0.89 8.46
CA GLN A 22 20.09 -0.57 7.09
C GLN A 22 19.52 -1.80 6.37
N ARG A 23 20.09 -2.99 6.64
CA ARG A 23 19.55 -4.25 6.12
C ARG A 23 18.15 -4.55 6.69
N PHE A 24 17.94 -4.28 7.97
CA PHE A 24 16.64 -4.42 8.63
C PHE A 24 15.58 -3.48 8.05
N LEU A 25 15.91 -2.19 7.88
CA LEU A 25 15.00 -1.22 7.24
C LEU A 25 14.61 -1.62 5.82
N ARG A 26 15.55 -2.18 5.04
CA ARG A 26 15.27 -2.65 3.67
C ARG A 26 14.31 -3.86 3.65
N ILE A 27 14.34 -4.71 4.68
CA ILE A 27 13.46 -5.87 4.80
C ILE A 27 12.05 -5.45 5.24
N ILE A 28 11.93 -4.49 6.16
CA ILE A 28 10.64 -3.99 6.64
C ILE A 28 9.96 -3.05 5.63
N GLY A 29 10.74 -2.34 4.81
CA GLY A 29 10.25 -1.33 3.87
C GLY A 29 8.98 -1.71 3.10
N PRO A 30 8.92 -2.85 2.39
CA PRO A 30 7.73 -3.23 1.62
C PRO A 30 6.47 -3.43 2.48
N GLY A 31 6.62 -4.06 3.65
CA GLY A 31 5.50 -4.28 4.58
C GLY A 31 5.03 -2.98 5.23
N PHE A 32 5.97 -2.12 5.61
CA PHE A 32 5.68 -0.81 6.18
C PHE A 32 4.98 0.11 5.17
N ILE A 33 5.44 0.15 3.91
CA ILE A 33 4.80 0.92 2.85
C ILE A 33 3.38 0.41 2.60
N THR A 34 3.19 -0.92 2.56
CA THR A 34 1.86 -1.51 2.33
C THR A 34 0.91 -1.19 3.47
N GLY A 35 1.36 -1.32 4.73
CA GLY A 35 0.55 -0.95 5.90
C GLY A 35 0.23 0.54 5.94
N ALA A 36 1.21 1.41 5.69
CA ALA A 36 0.99 2.85 5.63
C ALA A 36 0.07 3.28 4.47
N SER A 37 -0.05 2.45 3.42
CA SER A 37 -0.99 2.70 2.32
C SER A 37 -2.41 2.24 2.63
N ASP A 38 -2.60 1.34 3.61
CA ASP A 38 -3.92 0.83 4.04
C ASP A 38 -4.61 1.79 5.02
N ASP A 39 -3.84 2.62 5.72
CA ASP A 39 -4.32 3.71 6.58
C ASP A 39 -4.51 5.02 5.78
N ASP A 40 -5.33 4.99 4.74
CA ASP A 40 -5.64 6.14 3.89
C ASP A 40 -6.65 7.12 4.55
N PRO A 41 -6.71 8.40 4.11
CA PRO A 41 -7.66 9.38 4.67
C PRO A 41 -9.11 8.91 4.60
N SER A 42 -9.51 8.24 3.52
CA SER A 42 -10.85 7.68 3.39
C SER A 42 -11.14 6.55 4.39
N GLY A 43 -10.17 5.69 4.69
CA GLY A 43 -10.23 4.69 5.76
C GLY A 43 -10.38 5.33 7.14
N ILE A 44 -9.54 6.32 7.46
CA ILE A 44 -9.63 7.07 8.74
C ILE A 44 -11.01 7.73 8.88
N GLY A 45 -11.52 8.36 7.81
CA GLY A 45 -12.85 8.95 7.79
C GLY A 45 -13.96 7.92 8.05
N THR A 46 -13.91 6.78 7.35
CA THR A 46 -14.89 5.70 7.48
C THR A 46 -14.93 5.12 8.90
N TYR A 47 -13.77 4.80 9.47
CA TYR A 47 -13.71 4.23 10.82
C TYR A 47 -14.08 5.26 11.89
N SER A 48 -13.76 6.53 11.69
CA SER A 48 -14.18 7.62 12.59
C SER A 48 -15.70 7.79 12.57
N GLN A 49 -16.32 7.77 11.38
CA GLN A 49 -17.78 7.85 11.24
C GLN A 49 -18.46 6.62 11.85
N ALA A 50 -17.95 5.42 11.56
CA ALA A 50 -18.46 4.17 12.13
C ALA A 50 -18.32 4.16 13.67
N GLY A 51 -17.20 4.63 14.21
CA GLY A 51 -16.97 4.78 15.64
C GLY A 51 -17.90 5.80 16.29
N ALA A 52 -18.18 6.93 15.63
CA ALA A 52 -19.12 7.93 16.12
C ALA A 52 -20.57 7.40 16.18
N GLN A 53 -20.96 6.55 15.24
CA GLN A 53 -22.32 5.99 15.17
C GLN A 53 -22.52 4.76 16.06
N LEU A 54 -21.54 3.86 16.07
CA LEU A 54 -21.67 2.53 16.68
C LEU A 54 -20.90 2.41 18.00
N GLY A 55 -20.08 3.40 18.35
CA GLY A 55 -19.19 3.35 19.51
C GLY A 55 -18.27 2.14 19.45
N PHE A 56 -18.01 1.53 20.61
CA PHE A 56 -17.16 0.34 20.71
C PHE A 56 -17.87 -0.97 20.34
N ASN A 57 -19.15 -0.95 19.96
CA ASN A 57 -19.94 -2.15 19.71
C ASN A 57 -19.42 -2.98 18.53
N ILE A 58 -18.70 -2.37 17.58
CA ILE A 58 -18.08 -3.07 16.44
C ILE A 58 -16.63 -3.49 16.70
N GLY A 59 -16.05 -3.15 17.85
CA GLY A 59 -14.63 -3.44 18.14
C GLY A 59 -14.29 -4.93 18.11
N TRP A 60 -15.26 -5.80 18.43
CA TRP A 60 -15.06 -7.26 18.37
C TRP A 60 -14.77 -7.77 16.96
N THR A 61 -15.18 -7.04 15.91
CA THR A 61 -14.91 -7.42 14.52
C THR A 61 -13.41 -7.42 14.21
N MET A 62 -12.63 -6.57 14.90
CA MET A 62 -11.16 -6.51 14.75
C MET A 62 -10.48 -7.84 15.06
N LEU A 63 -11.05 -8.65 15.96
CA LEU A 63 -10.52 -9.99 16.28
C LEU A 63 -10.50 -10.91 15.06
N PHE A 64 -11.39 -10.67 14.08
CA PHE A 64 -11.50 -11.46 12.87
C PHE A 64 -10.89 -10.74 11.65
N THR A 65 -11.12 -9.43 11.51
CA THR A 65 -10.65 -8.68 10.34
C THR A 65 -9.13 -8.51 10.34
N PHE A 66 -8.50 -8.28 11.49
CA PHE A 66 -7.06 -8.12 11.59
C PHE A 66 -6.27 -9.38 11.16
N PRO A 67 -6.53 -10.60 11.69
CA PRO A 67 -5.81 -11.78 11.22
C PRO A 67 -6.11 -12.12 9.76
N LEU A 68 -7.31 -11.82 9.27
CA LEU A 68 -7.65 -12.02 7.86
C LEU A 68 -6.82 -11.10 6.95
N MET A 69 -6.73 -9.81 7.28
CA MET A 69 -5.90 -8.84 6.58
C MET A 69 -4.42 -9.28 6.59
N ALA A 70 -3.90 -9.67 7.76
CA ALA A 70 -2.52 -10.13 7.88
C ALA A 70 -2.25 -11.37 7.00
N ALA A 71 -3.18 -12.32 6.94
CA ALA A 71 -3.07 -13.48 6.06
C ALA A 71 -3.05 -13.10 4.57
N ILE A 72 -3.90 -12.16 4.14
CA ILE A 72 -3.92 -11.67 2.76
C ILE A 72 -2.60 -10.97 2.41
N GLN A 73 -2.10 -10.10 3.28
CA GLN A 73 -0.81 -9.41 3.08
C GLN A 73 0.36 -10.40 3.05
N GLU A 74 0.35 -11.42 3.90
CA GLU A 74 1.36 -12.48 3.90
C GLU A 74 1.35 -13.27 2.58
N ILE A 75 0.17 -13.65 2.09
CA ILE A 75 0.03 -14.35 0.80
C ILE A 75 0.55 -13.48 -0.34
N ALA A 76 0.16 -12.20 -0.39
CA ALA A 76 0.65 -11.26 -1.40
C ALA A 76 2.18 -11.10 -1.36
N ALA A 77 2.74 -10.95 -0.15
CA ALA A 77 4.18 -10.85 0.06
C ALA A 77 4.91 -12.14 -0.36
N ARG A 78 4.35 -13.32 -0.05
CA ARG A 78 4.90 -14.61 -0.47
C ARG A 78 4.90 -14.75 -1.98
N ILE A 79 3.80 -14.39 -2.66
CA ILE A 79 3.71 -14.42 -4.13
C ILE A 79 4.76 -13.49 -4.75
N GLY A 80 4.87 -12.24 -4.25
CA GLY A 80 5.86 -11.27 -4.72
C GLY A 80 7.29 -11.76 -4.53
N ARG A 81 7.59 -12.33 -3.35
CA ARG A 81 8.91 -12.86 -3.01
C ARG A 81 9.30 -14.09 -3.84
N THR A 82 8.37 -15.00 -4.13
CA THR A 82 8.69 -16.25 -4.86
C THR A 82 8.75 -16.04 -6.37
N THR A 83 7.91 -15.16 -6.91
CA THR A 83 7.81 -14.97 -8.36
C THR A 83 8.58 -13.76 -8.89
N GLY A 84 9.01 -12.86 -7.99
CA GLY A 84 9.65 -11.59 -8.35
C GLY A 84 8.71 -10.62 -9.07
N LYS A 85 7.40 -10.88 -9.07
CA LYS A 85 6.38 -10.10 -9.77
C LYS A 85 5.16 -9.89 -8.88
N GLY A 86 4.45 -8.79 -9.12
CA GLY A 86 3.14 -8.54 -8.51
C GLY A 86 2.04 -9.47 -9.07
N ILE A 87 0.85 -9.38 -8.48
CA ILE A 87 -0.31 -10.21 -8.83
C ILE A 87 -0.64 -10.08 -10.33
N SER A 88 -0.70 -8.86 -10.87
CA SER A 88 -0.96 -8.62 -12.29
C SER A 88 0.11 -9.22 -13.22
N GLY A 89 1.38 -9.14 -12.84
CA GLY A 89 2.50 -9.70 -13.60
C GLY A 89 2.57 -11.22 -13.59
N ASN A 90 2.00 -11.87 -12.56
CA ASN A 90 1.77 -13.32 -12.58
C ASN A 90 0.53 -13.68 -13.37
N LEU A 91 -0.55 -12.91 -13.24
CA LEU A 91 -1.79 -13.14 -13.97
C LEU A 91 -1.55 -13.07 -15.48
N SER A 92 -0.75 -12.12 -15.95
CA SER A 92 -0.38 -11.99 -17.37
C SER A 92 0.40 -13.17 -17.94
N ARG A 93 1.04 -13.97 -17.08
CA ARG A 93 1.91 -15.07 -17.51
C ARG A 93 1.18 -16.41 -17.54
N TYR A 94 0.22 -16.62 -16.64
CA TYR A 94 -0.41 -17.92 -16.42
C TYR A 94 -1.90 -17.98 -16.79
N TYR A 95 -2.54 -16.83 -17.03
CA TYR A 95 -3.99 -16.75 -17.27
C TYR A 95 -4.32 -16.10 -18.61
N PRO A 96 -5.51 -16.40 -19.18
CA PRO A 96 -5.92 -15.82 -20.44
C PRO A 96 -6.18 -14.31 -20.31
N ALA A 97 -5.92 -13.58 -21.40
CA ALA A 97 -5.99 -12.11 -21.44
C ALA A 97 -7.32 -11.50 -20.92
N PRO A 98 -8.51 -12.09 -21.15
CA PRO A 98 -9.76 -11.52 -20.64
C PRO A 98 -9.79 -11.42 -19.10
N LEU A 99 -9.27 -12.43 -18.39
CA LEU A 99 -9.23 -12.41 -16.93
C LEU A 99 -8.27 -11.32 -16.42
N LEU A 100 -7.12 -11.16 -17.10
CA LEU A 100 -6.19 -10.09 -16.79
C LEU A 100 -6.87 -8.72 -16.95
N TYR A 101 -7.50 -8.45 -18.10
CA TYR A 101 -8.16 -7.17 -18.33
C TYR A 101 -9.24 -6.90 -17.29
N LEU A 102 -10.05 -7.92 -16.94
CA LEU A 102 -11.07 -7.79 -15.90
C LEU A 102 -10.47 -7.36 -14.56
N VAL A 103 -9.43 -8.07 -14.09
CA VAL A 103 -8.79 -7.76 -12.80
C VAL A 103 -8.13 -6.38 -12.82
N VAL A 104 -7.45 -6.02 -13.92
CA VAL A 104 -6.79 -4.71 -14.06
C VAL A 104 -7.82 -3.58 -14.09
N VAL A 105 -8.93 -3.74 -14.81
CA VAL A 105 -10.00 -2.73 -14.86
C VAL A 105 -10.67 -2.57 -13.49
N LEU A 106 -10.93 -3.66 -12.78
CA LEU A 106 -11.46 -3.61 -11.41
C LEU A 106 -10.48 -2.87 -10.47
N LEU A 107 -9.20 -3.21 -10.51
CA LEU A 107 -8.17 -2.60 -9.68
C LEU A 107 -8.02 -1.11 -10.00
N PHE A 108 -8.02 -0.75 -11.29
CA PHE A 108 -7.99 0.64 -11.73
C PHE A 108 -9.20 1.41 -11.20
N SER A 109 -10.41 0.86 -11.37
CA SER A 109 -11.65 1.51 -10.92
C SER A 109 -11.69 1.69 -9.41
N ALA A 110 -11.29 0.67 -8.65
CA ALA A 110 -11.21 0.74 -7.20
C ALA A 110 -10.25 1.84 -6.73
N ASN A 111 -9.04 1.89 -7.31
CA ASN A 111 -8.04 2.90 -6.96
C ASN A 111 -8.49 4.32 -7.32
N VAL A 112 -9.17 4.51 -8.45
CA VAL A 112 -9.72 5.82 -8.84
C VAL A 112 -10.78 6.29 -7.85
N ILE A 113 -11.66 5.39 -7.39
CA ILE A 113 -12.67 5.71 -6.37
C ILE A 113 -11.99 6.04 -5.03
N ASN A 114 -10.99 5.25 -4.61
CA ASN A 114 -10.23 5.53 -3.37
C ASN A 114 -9.58 6.91 -3.40
N ILE A 115 -8.89 7.27 -4.48
CA ILE A 115 -8.28 8.61 -4.60
C ILE A 115 -9.34 9.71 -4.47
N GLY A 116 -10.51 9.55 -5.08
CA GLY A 116 -11.62 10.51 -4.94
C GLY A 116 -12.12 10.63 -3.50
N ALA A 117 -12.22 9.52 -2.78
CA ALA A 117 -12.61 9.49 -1.37
C ALA A 117 -11.53 10.14 -0.47
N ASP A 118 -10.24 9.87 -0.74
CA ASP A 118 -9.13 10.46 0.00
C ASP A 118 -9.08 11.97 -0.16
N LEU A 119 -9.24 12.48 -1.38
CA LEU A 119 -9.30 13.92 -1.65
C LEU A 119 -10.45 14.59 -0.88
N SER A 120 -11.62 13.94 -0.85
CA SER A 120 -12.77 14.44 -0.09
C SER A 120 -12.51 14.46 1.42
N ALA A 121 -11.98 13.37 1.97
CA ALA A 121 -11.66 13.27 3.39
C ALA A 121 -10.55 14.25 3.82
N MET A 122 -9.54 14.46 2.97
CA MET A 122 -8.49 15.45 3.20
C MET A 122 -9.03 16.89 3.17
N ALA A 123 -9.94 17.20 2.25
CA ALA A 123 -10.59 18.50 2.19
C ALA A 123 -11.40 18.79 3.46
N ASP A 124 -12.16 17.81 3.94
CA ASP A 124 -12.91 17.92 5.20
C ASP A 124 -11.97 18.12 6.40
N ALA A 125 -10.88 17.35 6.49
CA ALA A 125 -9.88 17.49 7.54
C ALA A 125 -9.22 18.87 7.53
N LEU A 126 -8.90 19.40 6.34
CA LEU A 126 -8.28 20.72 6.18
C LEU A 126 -9.25 21.85 6.56
N ASN A 127 -10.53 21.71 6.18
CA ASN A 127 -11.57 22.65 6.58
C ASN A 127 -11.73 22.69 8.12
N LEU A 128 -11.65 21.54 8.79
CA LEU A 128 -11.67 21.48 10.26
C LEU A 128 -10.43 22.14 10.91
N LEU A 129 -9.25 22.03 10.28
CA LEU A 129 -7.99 22.51 10.86
C LEU A 129 -7.78 24.02 10.71
N ILE A 130 -7.99 24.56 9.51
CA ILE A 130 -7.66 25.96 9.18
C ILE A 130 -8.93 26.82 9.06
N GLY A 131 -10.09 26.20 8.83
CA GLY A 131 -11.31 26.89 8.41
C GLY A 131 -11.22 27.39 6.97
N GLY A 132 -12.35 27.53 6.29
CA GLY A 132 -12.43 28.15 4.97
C GLY A 132 -13.50 27.56 4.05
N PRO A 133 -13.59 28.03 2.80
CA PRO A 133 -14.58 27.53 1.85
C PRO A 133 -14.20 26.14 1.32
N SER A 134 -15.07 25.14 1.52
CA SER A 134 -14.84 23.73 1.16
C SER A 134 -14.56 23.49 -0.33
N TRP A 135 -15.00 24.40 -1.21
CA TRP A 135 -14.83 24.32 -2.66
C TRP A 135 -13.43 24.68 -3.17
N VAL A 136 -12.55 25.20 -2.31
CA VAL A 136 -11.15 25.49 -2.67
C VAL A 136 -10.24 24.30 -2.36
N TYR A 137 -10.70 23.37 -1.53
CA TYR A 137 -9.92 22.24 -1.04
C TYR A 137 -10.18 20.93 -1.80
N VAL A 138 -11.18 20.91 -2.70
CA VAL A 138 -11.59 19.77 -3.54
C VAL A 138 -11.33 20.07 -5.01
#